data_AF-A0A5E7YWX5-F1
#
_entry.id   AF-A0A5E7YWX5-F1
#
_cell.length_a   1.000
_cell.length_b   1.000
_cell.length_c   1.000
_cell.angle_alpha   90.00
_cell.angle_beta   90.00
_cell.angle_gamma   90.00
#
_symmetry.space_group_name_H-M   'P 1'
#
loop_
_entity.id
_entity.type
_entity.pdbx_description
1 polymer ?
#
loop_
_entity_poly.entity_id
_entity_poly.type
_entity_poly.pdbx_seq_one_letter_code
_entity_poly.pdbx_strand_id
1 'polypeptide(L)'
;MTILTGLKRFGAGMIVISGLAVAGHSAIAQELSDDHIAAARAAIDALGSTNQFDAIIPGAAEELKVNMIRTNADLQEVISTTVDEEALKIVPRRGDLEREAAQIYAKSFSKDELTAIADFYNSPAGKKLIETGPLVTRELVKSADIWASGVARDLANNVGAALEEKVGERPKLSNDNQ
;
A
#
# COMPACT_ATOMS: atom_id res chain seq x y z
N MET A 1 21.91 23.25 7.30
CA MET A 1 23.35 23.28 7.55
C MET A 1 23.76 21.88 7.99
N THR A 2 24.29 21.11 7.05
CA THR A 2 24.64 19.69 7.18
C THR A 2 25.98 19.57 7.88
N ILE A 3 26.08 18.74 8.91
CA ILE A 3 27.38 18.37 9.51
C ILE A 3 27.51 16.85 9.46
N LEU A 4 28.17 16.38 8.39
CA LEU A 4 28.78 15.07 8.26
C LEU A 4 30.24 15.17 8.71
N THR A 5 30.69 14.27 9.58
CA THR A 5 32.05 13.63 9.66
C THR A 5 32.29 13.06 11.07
N GLY A 6 32.98 11.94 11.29
CA GLY A 6 33.85 11.20 10.41
C GLY A 6 34.18 9.78 10.88
N LEU A 7 34.55 8.97 9.89
CA LEU A 7 34.98 7.59 9.95
C LEU A 7 36.50 7.54 10.21
N LYS A 8 36.95 6.81 11.23
CA LYS A 8 38.39 6.61 11.51
C LYS A 8 38.90 5.36 10.78
N ARG A 9 39.95 5.56 9.99
CA ARG A 9 40.74 4.56 9.26
C ARG A 9 41.94 4.11 10.11
N PHE A 10 42.12 2.80 10.26
CA PHE A 10 43.36 2.08 10.58
C PHE A 10 43.11 0.64 10.07
N GLY A 11 43.99 -0.11 9.40
CA GLY A 11 45.35 0.02 8.93
C GLY A 11 45.62 -1.23 8.08
N ALA A 12 46.56 -1.14 7.14
CA ALA A 12 46.86 -2.18 6.16
C ALA A 12 47.46 -3.46 6.77
N GLY A 13 47.05 -4.61 6.23
CA GLY A 13 47.71 -5.90 6.43
C GLY A 13 47.33 -6.85 5.30
N MET A 14 48.20 -6.97 4.29
CA MET A 14 48.07 -7.95 3.20
C MET A 14 48.54 -9.33 3.69
N ILE A 15 47.67 -10.35 3.56
CA ILE A 15 48.08 -11.76 3.44
C ILE A 15 47.40 -12.30 2.18
N VAL A 16 48.21 -12.65 1.19
CA VAL A 16 47.81 -13.38 -0.03
C VAL A 16 48.08 -14.85 0.22
N ILE A 17 47.05 -15.69 0.26
CA ILE A 17 47.12 -17.13 -0.08
C ILE A 17 45.82 -17.55 -0.79
N SER A 18 45.95 -17.69 -2.11
CA SER A 18 45.40 -18.72 -3.00
C SER A 18 44.01 -19.34 -2.72
N GLY A 19 43.08 -19.03 -3.63
CA GLY A 19 42.35 -20.03 -4.41
C GLY A 19 41.33 -20.93 -3.70
N LEU A 20 40.14 -20.39 -3.43
CA LEU A 20 38.91 -21.15 -3.64
C LEU A 20 38.14 -20.45 -4.75
N ALA A 21 37.82 -21.22 -5.80
CA ALA A 21 36.90 -20.82 -6.84
C ALA A 21 35.61 -20.32 -6.17
N VAL A 22 35.37 -19.01 -6.24
CA VAL A 22 34.01 -18.50 -6.21
C VAL A 22 33.40 -19.06 -7.48
N ALA A 23 32.81 -20.25 -7.37
CA ALA A 23 31.83 -20.72 -8.31
C ALA A 23 30.88 -19.54 -8.47
N GLY A 24 30.94 -18.91 -9.65
CA GLY A 24 29.96 -17.96 -10.06
C GLY A 24 28.63 -18.64 -9.80
N HIS A 25 27.93 -18.18 -8.77
CA HIS A 25 26.50 -18.32 -8.75
C HIS A 25 26.09 -17.43 -9.92
N SER A 26 26.14 -18.00 -11.12
CA SER A 26 25.24 -17.60 -12.16
C SER A 26 23.91 -17.53 -11.45
N ALA A 27 23.44 -16.31 -11.24
CA ALA A 27 22.04 -16.03 -10.98
C ALA A 27 21.29 -16.50 -12.24
N ILE A 28 21.27 -17.81 -12.46
CA ILE A 28 20.21 -18.45 -13.19
C ILE A 28 19.01 -18.09 -12.34
N ALA A 29 18.14 -17.26 -12.91
CA ALA A 29 16.82 -17.02 -12.37
C ALA A 29 16.25 -18.40 -12.02
N GLN A 30 16.28 -18.74 -10.73
CA GLN A 30 15.76 -20.01 -10.26
C GLN A 30 14.28 -19.94 -10.62
N GLU A 31 13.88 -20.76 -11.60
CA GLU A 31 12.49 -20.89 -11.96
C GLU A 31 11.73 -21.19 -10.68
N LEU A 32 10.76 -20.34 -10.35
CA LEU A 32 10.01 -20.44 -9.10
C LEU A 32 9.33 -21.80 -9.09
N SER A 33 9.54 -22.58 -8.02
CA SER A 33 8.91 -23.88 -7.92
C SER A 33 7.40 -23.76 -7.79
N ASP A 34 6.67 -24.77 -8.26
CA ASP A 34 5.20 -24.83 -8.14
C ASP A 34 4.74 -24.64 -6.68
N ASP A 35 5.49 -25.19 -5.73
CA ASP A 35 5.30 -25.04 -4.30
C ASP A 35 5.41 -23.58 -3.81
N HIS A 36 6.34 -22.81 -4.38
CA HIS A 36 6.53 -21.40 -4.04
C HIS A 36 5.40 -20.55 -4.64
N ILE A 37 5.00 -20.83 -5.87
CA ILE A 37 3.84 -20.22 -6.51
C ILE A 37 2.55 -20.54 -5.74
N ALA A 38 2.38 -21.76 -5.26
CA ALA A 38 1.22 -22.16 -4.46
C ALA A 38 1.17 -21.39 -3.13
N ALA A 39 2.30 -21.24 -2.43
CA ALA A 39 2.39 -20.41 -1.23
C ALA A 39 2.05 -18.93 -1.51
N ALA A 40 2.50 -18.40 -2.66
CA ALA A 40 2.17 -17.04 -3.08
C ALA A 40 0.67 -16.83 -3.29
N ARG A 41 0.00 -17.79 -3.98
CA ARG A 41 -1.46 -17.76 -4.17
C ARG A 41 -2.20 -17.80 -2.83
N ALA A 42 -1.80 -18.69 -1.92
CA ALA A 42 -2.42 -18.78 -0.59
C ALA A 42 -2.27 -17.46 0.20
N ALA A 43 -1.12 -16.79 0.10
CA ALA A 43 -0.92 -15.49 0.74
C ALA A 43 -1.79 -14.39 0.11
N ILE A 44 -1.88 -14.34 -1.22
CA ILE A 44 -2.74 -13.38 -1.96
C ILE A 44 -4.19 -13.56 -1.56
N ASP A 45 -4.68 -14.81 -1.52
CA ASP A 45 -6.05 -15.14 -1.13
C ASP A 45 -6.33 -14.73 0.32
N ALA A 46 -5.41 -15.01 1.24
CA ALA A 46 -5.55 -14.64 2.65
C ALA A 46 -5.57 -13.12 2.87
N LEU A 47 -4.78 -12.37 2.09
CA LEU A 47 -4.71 -10.92 2.14
C LEU A 47 -5.87 -10.23 1.39
N GLY A 48 -6.50 -10.92 0.43
CA GLY A 48 -7.44 -10.32 -0.52
C GLY A 48 -6.78 -9.27 -1.42
N SER A 49 -5.48 -9.41 -1.71
CA SER A 49 -4.69 -8.35 -2.37
C SER A 49 -5.11 -8.02 -3.80
N THR A 50 -5.85 -8.92 -4.45
CA THR A 50 -6.34 -8.74 -5.82
C THR A 50 -7.83 -8.44 -5.89
N ASN A 51 -8.56 -8.44 -4.77
CA ASN A 51 -10.02 -8.26 -4.74
C ASN A 51 -10.45 -6.93 -5.38
N GLN A 52 -9.65 -5.87 -5.23
CA GLN A 52 -9.93 -4.58 -5.85
C GLN A 52 -9.98 -4.63 -7.39
N PHE A 53 -9.36 -5.65 -8.00
CA PHE A 53 -9.32 -5.83 -9.45
C PHE A 53 -10.54 -6.58 -10.00
N ASP A 54 -11.40 -7.13 -9.14
CA ASP A 54 -12.63 -7.82 -9.56
C ASP A 54 -13.60 -6.87 -10.28
N ALA A 55 -13.47 -5.56 -10.05
CA ALA A 55 -14.25 -4.52 -10.71
C ALA A 55 -13.79 -4.19 -12.14
N ILE A 56 -12.63 -4.66 -12.60
CA ILE A 56 -12.07 -4.27 -13.91
C ILE A 56 -12.99 -4.69 -15.06
N ILE A 57 -13.40 -5.97 -15.13
CA ILE A 57 -14.21 -6.47 -16.24
C ILE A 57 -15.62 -5.86 -16.21
N PRO A 58 -16.35 -5.84 -15.07
CA PRO A 58 -17.65 -5.18 -15.00
C PRO A 58 -17.58 -3.67 -15.32
N GLY A 59 -16.54 -2.98 -14.83
CA GLY A 59 -16.34 -1.56 -15.12
C GLY A 59 -16.12 -1.29 -16.61
N ALA A 60 -15.29 -2.08 -17.28
CA ALA A 60 -15.07 -1.97 -18.72
C ALA A 60 -16.34 -2.29 -19.53
N ALA A 61 -17.13 -3.28 -19.10
CA ALA A 61 -18.41 -3.61 -19.72
C ALA A 61 -19.41 -2.46 -19.61
N GLU A 62 -19.52 -1.85 -18.43
CA GLU A 62 -20.43 -0.72 -18.21
C GLU A 62 -20.00 0.52 -19.01
N GLU A 63 -18.70 0.84 -19.03
CA GLU A 63 -18.17 1.93 -19.85
C GLU A 63 -18.49 1.71 -21.35
N LEU A 64 -18.37 0.47 -21.83
CA LEU A 64 -18.71 0.13 -23.21
C LEU A 64 -20.20 0.32 -23.49
N LYS A 65 -21.09 -0.14 -22.60
CA LYS A 65 -22.55 0.06 -22.73
C LYS A 65 -22.90 1.54 -22.82
N VAL A 66 -22.41 2.35 -21.88
CA VAL A 66 -22.67 3.81 -21.86
C VAL A 66 -22.27 4.45 -23.18
N ASN A 67 -21.09 4.08 -23.70
CA ASN A 67 -20.59 4.61 -24.97
C ASN A 67 -21.43 4.18 -26.18
N MET A 68 -21.83 2.91 -26.26
CA MET A 68 -22.59 2.38 -27.39
C MET A 68 -24.05 2.83 -27.39
N ILE A 69 -24.70 2.87 -26.22
CA ILE A 69 -26.09 3.31 -26.08
C ILE A 69 -26.23 4.79 -26.46
N ARG A 70 -25.26 5.62 -26.07
CA ARG A 70 -25.26 7.05 -26.41
C ARG A 70 -25.33 7.31 -27.92
N THR A 71 -24.72 6.45 -28.73
CA THR A 71 -24.71 6.57 -30.20
C THR A 71 -25.77 5.72 -30.90
N ASN A 72 -26.43 4.79 -30.18
CA ASN A 72 -27.42 3.85 -30.71
C ASN A 72 -28.57 3.64 -29.70
N ALA A 73 -29.30 4.71 -29.38
CA ALA A 73 -30.27 4.70 -28.28
C ALA A 73 -31.43 3.71 -28.48
N ASP A 74 -31.80 3.42 -29.73
CA ASP A 74 -32.81 2.44 -30.11
C ASP A 74 -32.39 0.99 -29.86
N LEU A 75 -31.08 0.73 -29.73
CA LEU A 75 -30.51 -0.60 -29.51
C LEU A 75 -30.17 -0.89 -28.04
N GLN A 76 -30.66 -0.09 -27.09
CA GLN A 76 -30.23 -0.16 -25.68
C GLN A 76 -30.30 -1.57 -25.07
N GLU A 77 -31.42 -2.28 -25.22
CA GLU A 77 -31.61 -3.61 -24.66
C GLU A 77 -30.67 -4.65 -25.31
N VAL A 78 -30.55 -4.59 -26.64
CA VAL A 78 -29.68 -5.49 -27.41
C VAL A 78 -28.21 -5.25 -27.05
N ILE A 79 -27.77 -4.00 -26.96
CA ILE A 79 -26.41 -3.63 -26.55
C ILE A 79 -26.14 -4.13 -25.14
N SER A 80 -27.03 -3.86 -24.19
CA SER A 80 -26.83 -4.24 -22.79
C SER A 80 -26.65 -5.74 -22.64
N THR A 81 -27.58 -6.52 -23.23
CA THR A 81 -27.56 -7.98 -23.20
C THR A 81 -26.30 -8.53 -23.88
N THR A 82 -25.98 -8.04 -25.07
CA THR A 82 -24.81 -8.50 -25.84
C THR A 82 -23.51 -8.22 -25.08
N VAL A 83 -23.34 -7.02 -24.52
CA VAL A 83 -22.14 -6.68 -23.77
C VAL A 83 -22.01 -7.52 -22.50
N ASP A 84 -23.11 -7.81 -21.80
CA ASP A 84 -23.08 -8.70 -20.63
C ASP A 84 -22.68 -10.13 -21.00
N GLU A 85 -23.25 -10.68 -22.08
CA GLU A 85 -22.88 -12.01 -22.58
C GLU A 85 -21.40 -12.09 -22.99
N GLU A 86 -20.88 -11.09 -23.68
CA GLU A 86 -19.47 -11.04 -24.06
C GLU A 86 -18.55 -10.81 -22.85
N ALA A 87 -18.95 -9.98 -21.89
CA ALA A 87 -18.19 -9.76 -20.66
C ALA A 87 -18.05 -11.07 -19.86
N LEU A 88 -19.11 -11.88 -19.76
CA LEU A 88 -19.07 -13.20 -19.11
C LEU A 88 -18.05 -14.14 -19.76
N LYS A 89 -17.91 -14.11 -21.09
CA LYS A 89 -16.90 -14.92 -21.81
C LYS A 89 -15.47 -14.49 -21.49
N ILE A 90 -15.25 -13.25 -21.05
CA ILE A 90 -13.94 -12.67 -20.75
C ILE A 90 -13.53 -12.91 -19.29
N VAL A 91 -14.46 -13.22 -18.39
CA VAL A 91 -14.20 -13.51 -16.96
C VAL A 91 -12.99 -14.43 -16.71
N PRO A 92 -12.74 -15.52 -17.48
CA PRO A 92 -11.57 -16.36 -17.27
C PRO A 92 -10.21 -15.63 -17.34
N ARG A 93 -10.13 -14.46 -18.03
CA ARG A 93 -8.91 -13.62 -18.05
C ARG A 93 -8.53 -13.09 -16.68
N ARG A 94 -9.44 -13.09 -15.70
CA ARG A 94 -9.12 -12.81 -14.29
C ARG A 94 -8.00 -13.72 -13.77
N GLY A 95 -7.96 -14.96 -14.26
CA GLY A 95 -6.90 -15.93 -13.93
C GLY A 95 -5.53 -15.55 -14.48
N ASP A 96 -5.45 -14.72 -15.53
CA ASP A 96 -4.18 -14.21 -16.06
C ASP A 96 -3.55 -13.24 -15.06
N LEU A 97 -4.35 -12.32 -14.53
CA LEU A 97 -3.93 -11.40 -13.48
C LEU A 97 -3.49 -12.14 -12.21
N GLU A 98 -4.21 -13.19 -11.80
CA GLU A 98 -3.79 -14.02 -10.66
C GLU A 98 -2.44 -14.70 -10.87
N ARG A 99 -2.16 -15.17 -12.09
CA ARG A 99 -0.85 -15.77 -12.40
C ARG A 99 0.27 -14.75 -12.28
N GLU A 100 0.07 -13.54 -12.80
CA GLU A 100 1.05 -12.46 -12.69
C GLU A 100 1.25 -12.03 -11.23
N ALA A 101 0.18 -11.87 -10.47
CA ALA A 101 0.24 -11.53 -9.04
C ALA A 101 1.02 -12.59 -8.25
N ALA A 102 0.74 -13.87 -8.46
CA ALA A 102 1.46 -14.97 -7.81
C ALA A 102 2.95 -14.94 -8.13
N GLN A 103 3.34 -14.66 -9.38
CA GLN A 103 4.76 -14.52 -9.74
C GLN A 103 5.42 -13.33 -9.04
N ILE A 104 4.73 -12.19 -8.93
CA ILE A 104 5.25 -11.01 -8.22
C ILE A 104 5.50 -11.35 -6.75
N TYR A 105 4.51 -11.94 -6.07
CA TYR A 105 4.63 -12.33 -4.66
C TYR A 105 5.74 -13.35 -4.44
N ALA A 106 5.82 -14.39 -5.27
CA ALA A 106 6.85 -15.42 -5.16
C ALA A 106 8.27 -14.89 -5.44
N LYS A 107 8.43 -13.84 -6.26
CA LYS A 107 9.71 -13.15 -6.45
C LYS A 107 10.08 -12.23 -5.28
N SER A 108 9.09 -11.71 -4.57
CA SER A 108 9.28 -10.72 -3.49
C SER A 108 9.51 -11.35 -2.12
N PHE A 109 8.97 -12.54 -1.87
CA PHE A 109 8.99 -13.21 -0.57
C PHE A 109 9.46 -14.65 -0.71
N SER A 110 10.14 -15.17 0.31
CA SER A 110 10.43 -16.59 0.40
C SER A 110 9.15 -17.42 0.62
N LYS A 111 9.21 -18.72 0.30
CA LYS A 111 8.08 -19.65 0.53
C LYS A 111 7.62 -19.66 1.99
N ASP A 112 8.56 -19.61 2.94
CA ASP A 112 8.26 -19.64 4.38
C ASP A 112 7.57 -18.35 4.84
N GLU A 113 8.00 -17.18 4.34
CA GLU A 113 7.34 -15.91 4.61
C GLU A 113 5.92 -15.87 4.05
N LEU A 114 5.73 -16.33 2.81
CA LEU A 114 4.40 -16.43 2.19
C LEU A 114 3.47 -17.34 2.99
N THR A 115 3.99 -18.47 3.46
CA THR A 115 3.23 -19.39 4.32
C THR A 115 2.84 -18.72 5.64
N ALA A 116 3.79 -18.04 6.31
CA ALA A 116 3.52 -17.33 7.55
C ALA A 116 2.50 -16.18 7.38
N ILE A 117 2.57 -15.46 6.26
CA ILE A 117 1.58 -14.43 5.88
C ILE A 117 0.20 -15.07 5.74
N ALA A 118 0.10 -16.15 4.96
CA ALA A 118 -1.17 -16.85 4.74
C ALA A 118 -1.76 -17.36 6.06
N ASP A 119 -0.94 -17.97 6.92
CA ASP A 119 -1.37 -18.49 8.22
C ASP A 119 -1.89 -17.38 9.14
N PHE A 120 -1.16 -16.26 9.24
CA PHE A 120 -1.55 -15.14 10.09
C PHE A 120 -2.89 -14.54 9.61
N TYR A 121 -3.02 -14.21 8.33
CA TYR A 121 -4.22 -13.56 7.82
C TYR A 121 -5.43 -14.51 7.73
N ASN A 122 -5.21 -15.83 7.71
CA ASN A 122 -6.29 -16.80 7.88
C ASN A 122 -6.74 -17.01 9.33
N SER A 123 -5.94 -16.61 10.33
CA SER A 123 -6.32 -16.69 11.74
C SER A 123 -7.53 -15.79 12.05
N PRO A 124 -8.30 -16.08 13.12
CA PRO A 124 -9.41 -15.22 13.54
C PRO A 124 -9.00 -13.76 13.78
N ALA A 125 -7.80 -13.54 14.35
CA ALA A 125 -7.28 -12.20 14.59
C ALA A 125 -6.87 -11.50 13.28
N GLY A 126 -6.21 -12.22 12.36
CA GLY A 126 -5.80 -11.69 11.06
C GLY A 126 -6.99 -11.29 10.20
N LYS A 127 -8.02 -12.13 10.11
CA LYS A 127 -9.29 -11.80 9.43
C LYS A 127 -9.95 -10.58 10.05
N LYS A 128 -10.04 -10.54 11.39
CA LYS A 128 -10.62 -9.39 12.11
C LYS A 128 -9.85 -8.10 11.82
N LEU A 129 -8.52 -8.18 11.70
CA LEU A 129 -7.67 -7.03 11.36
C LEU A 129 -7.94 -6.52 9.94
N ILE A 130 -8.08 -7.40 8.94
CA ILE A 130 -8.47 -6.99 7.58
C ILE A 130 -9.83 -6.29 7.59
N GLU A 131 -10.83 -6.90 8.22
CA GLU A 131 -12.21 -6.40 8.22
C GLU A 131 -12.37 -5.09 9.01
N THR A 132 -11.72 -4.99 10.17
CA THR A 132 -11.98 -3.92 11.14
C THR A 132 -10.87 -2.85 11.14
N GLY A 133 -9.70 -3.15 10.60
CA GLY A 133 -8.54 -2.25 10.55
C GLY A 133 -8.86 -0.87 9.98
N PRO A 134 -9.53 -0.74 8.82
CA PRO A 134 -9.88 0.56 8.26
C PRO A 134 -10.76 1.41 9.19
N LEU A 135 -11.69 0.79 9.92
CA LEU A 135 -12.53 1.46 10.91
C LEU A 135 -11.69 1.96 12.09
N VAL A 136 -10.82 1.11 12.63
CA VAL A 136 -9.91 1.47 13.74
C VAL A 136 -9.00 2.62 13.34
N THR A 137 -8.39 2.56 12.15
CA THR A 137 -7.52 3.63 11.63
C THR A 137 -8.26 4.94 11.51
N ARG A 138 -9.51 4.95 11.02
CA ARG A 138 -10.32 6.15 10.91
C ARG A 138 -10.57 6.81 12.28
N GLU A 139 -10.92 6.03 13.30
CA GLU A 139 -11.15 6.56 14.66
C GLU A 139 -9.84 7.04 15.32
N LEU A 140 -8.72 6.38 15.03
CA LEU A 140 -7.40 6.82 15.48
C LEU A 140 -7.03 8.19 14.89
N VAL A 141 -7.21 8.38 13.58
CA VAL A 141 -6.94 9.65 12.90
C VAL A 141 -7.79 10.78 13.49
N LYS A 142 -9.09 10.54 13.69
CA LYS A 142 -9.99 11.51 14.33
C LYS A 142 -9.51 11.91 15.74
N SER A 143 -9.00 10.95 16.50
CA SER A 143 -8.46 11.21 17.84
C SER A 143 -7.17 12.03 17.78
N ALA A 144 -6.31 11.77 16.79
CA ALA A 144 -5.10 12.54 16.56
C ALA A 144 -5.40 13.99 16.19
N ASP A 145 -6.44 14.26 15.40
CA ASP A 145 -6.86 15.62 15.04
C ASP A 145 -7.30 16.44 16.26
N ILE A 146 -8.05 15.81 17.18
CA ILE A 146 -8.50 16.44 18.44
C ILE A 146 -7.30 16.76 19.32
N TRP A 147 -6.39 15.78 19.48
CA TRP A 147 -5.18 15.96 20.26
C TRP A 147 -4.29 17.08 19.69
N ALA A 148 -4.05 17.10 18.37
CA ALA A 148 -3.26 18.12 17.70
C ALA A 148 -3.85 19.52 17.88
N SER A 149 -5.19 19.65 17.80
CA SER A 149 -5.89 20.91 18.06
C SER A 149 -5.67 21.40 19.50
N GLY A 150 -5.66 20.49 20.47
CA GLY A 150 -5.33 20.79 21.86
C GLY A 150 -3.90 21.28 22.03
N VAL A 151 -2.93 20.55 21.46
CA VAL A 151 -1.51 20.92 21.49
C VAL A 151 -1.28 22.31 20.89
N ALA A 152 -1.89 22.62 19.74
CA ALA A 152 -1.74 23.91 19.08
C ALA A 152 -2.26 25.07 19.95
N ARG A 153 -3.44 24.89 20.56
CA ARG A 153 -4.02 25.87 21.49
C ARG A 153 -3.11 26.09 22.71
N ASP A 154 -2.66 25.01 23.34
CA ASP A 154 -1.86 25.10 24.55
C ASP A 154 -0.49 25.72 24.26
N LEU A 155 0.12 25.39 23.11
CA LEU A 155 1.35 26.02 22.64
C LEU A 155 1.16 27.52 22.40
N ALA A 156 0.07 27.93 21.74
CA ALA A 156 -0.23 29.34 21.50
C ALA A 156 -0.36 30.13 22.82
N ASN A 157 -1.07 29.57 23.80
CA ASN A 157 -1.23 30.18 25.12
C ASN A 157 0.11 30.31 25.86
N ASN A 158 0.91 29.24 25.88
CA ASN A 158 2.20 29.23 26.56
C ASN A 158 3.19 30.21 25.93
N VAL A 159 3.23 30.27 24.59
CA VAL A 159 4.06 31.24 23.87
C VAL A 159 3.59 32.67 24.14
N GLY A 160 2.27 32.92 24.15
CA GLY A 160 1.70 34.21 24.50
C GLY A 160 2.17 34.69 25.89
N ALA A 161 1.99 33.86 26.92
CA ALA A 161 2.41 34.19 28.28
C ALA A 161 3.93 34.39 28.39
N ALA A 162 4.73 33.53 27.76
CA ALA A 162 6.19 33.66 27.78
C ALA A 162 6.68 34.91 27.04
N LEU A 163 5.95 35.37 26.01
CA LEU A 163 6.26 36.63 25.33
C LEU A 163 5.92 37.83 26.21
N GLU A 164 4.73 37.85 26.84
CA GLU A 164 4.32 38.91 27.79
C GLU A 164 5.34 39.08 28.92
N GLU A 165 5.83 37.98 29.51
CA GLU A 165 6.86 38.04 30.55
C GLU A 165 8.17 38.66 30.03
N LYS A 166 8.58 38.32 28.80
CA LYS A 166 9.87 38.74 28.23
C LYS A 166 9.90 40.17 27.72
N VAL A 167 8.78 40.68 27.20
CA VAL A 167 8.73 42.02 26.57
C VAL A 167 7.90 43.02 27.37
N GLY A 168 7.32 42.59 28.50
CA GLY A 168 6.31 43.34 29.27
C GLY A 168 4.93 43.29 28.61
N GLU A 169 3.89 43.76 29.33
CA GLU A 169 2.57 43.97 28.71
C GLU A 169 2.72 44.94 27.54
N ARG A 170 2.44 44.49 26.32
CA ARG A 170 2.15 45.46 25.25
C ARG A 170 0.84 46.16 25.63
N PRO A 171 0.75 47.49 25.48
CA PRO A 171 -0.53 48.17 25.63
C PRO A 171 -1.53 47.48 24.68
N LYS A 172 -2.75 47.22 25.14
CA LYS A 172 -3.85 46.81 24.26
C LYS A 172 -3.84 47.77 23.08
N LEU A 173 -3.57 47.27 21.87
CA LEU A 173 -3.84 48.06 20.67
C LEU A 173 -5.32 48.39 20.74
N SER A 174 -5.64 49.65 21.00
CA SER A 174 -7.01 50.14 20.87
C SER A 174 -7.45 49.74 19.47
N ASN A 175 -8.58 49.04 19.40
CA ASN A 175 -9.31 48.88 18.14
C ASN A 175 -9.88 50.25 17.74
N ASP A 176 -9.01 51.22 17.47
CA ASP A 176 -9.36 52.43 16.74
C ASP A 176 -9.06 52.13 15.28
N ASN A 177 -10.08 51.62 14.60
CA ASN A 177 -10.43 52.00 13.22
C ASN A 177 -11.81 51.40 12.92
N GLN A 178 -12.83 52.19 13.25
CA GLN A 178 -14.02 52.32 12.41
C GLN A 178 -13.63 53.01 11.10
#